data_AF-A0AAD7P7S6-F1
#
_entry.id   AF-A0AAD7P7S6-F1
#
_cell.length_a   1.000
_cell.length_b   1.000
_cell.length_c   1.000
_cell.angle_alpha   90.00
_cell.angle_beta   90.00
_cell.angle_gamma   90.00
#
_symmetry.space_group_name_H-M   'P 1'
#
loop_
_entity.id
_entity.type
_entity.pdbx_description
1 polymer ?
#
loop_
_entity_poly.entity_id
_entity_poly.type
_entity_poly.pdbx_seq_one_letter_code
_entity_poly.pdbx_strand_id
1 'polypeptide(L)'
;MDGSSASGVAEAVGSLSISNSQDGEQSESSNPINQLTLEEKYQIVRSVGEECIQEDELRNLLEKKPEPVCYDGFEPSGRMHIAQGVMKAISVNKLTSAGCKVKIWIADWFA
;
A
#
# COMPACT_ATOMS: atom_id res chain seq x y z
N MET A 1 22.26 54.87 -17.86
CA MET A 1 23.42 55.55 -18.43
C MET A 1 24.64 54.84 -17.86
N ASP A 2 24.94 53.66 -18.40
CA ASP A 2 26.02 53.41 -19.38
C ASP A 2 27.13 52.70 -18.58
N GLY A 3 27.70 51.56 -18.91
CA GLY A 3 27.57 50.65 -20.02
C GLY A 3 28.64 49.56 -19.86
N SER A 4 28.33 48.38 -20.40
CA SER A 4 29.23 47.48 -21.12
C SER A 4 30.32 46.65 -20.41
N SER A 5 30.34 45.39 -20.88
CA SER A 5 31.45 44.45 -21.10
C SER A 5 31.75 43.44 -19.99
N ALA A 6 32.03 42.16 -20.25
CA ALA A 6 31.81 41.23 -21.36
C ALA A 6 32.35 39.87 -20.88
N SER A 7 31.75 38.76 -21.35
CA SER A 7 32.35 37.42 -21.48
C SER A 7 32.83 36.68 -20.21
N GLY A 8 32.61 35.39 -20.02
CA GLY A 8 31.97 34.37 -20.83
C GLY A 8 31.65 33.19 -19.91
N VAL A 9 30.42 32.69 -20.03
CA VAL A 9 30.01 31.40 -19.47
C VAL A 9 30.62 30.32 -20.35
N ALA A 10 31.56 29.54 -19.80
CA ALA A 10 32.11 28.38 -20.47
C ALA A 10 31.07 27.25 -20.46
N GLU A 11 30.50 26.96 -21.63
CA GLU A 11 29.74 25.74 -21.90
C GLU A 11 30.66 24.51 -21.76
N ALA A 12 30.39 23.68 -20.77
CA ALA A 12 30.91 22.32 -20.72
C ALA A 12 29.88 21.39 -21.39
N VAL A 13 30.13 21.07 -22.66
CA VAL A 13 29.44 20.03 -23.42
C VAL A 13 29.74 18.66 -22.81
N GLY A 14 28.85 18.20 -21.93
CA GLY A 14 28.87 16.87 -21.34
C GLY A 14 28.12 15.86 -22.21
N SER A 15 28.89 14.96 -22.81
CA SER A 15 28.53 13.87 -23.72
C SER A 15 27.20 13.14 -23.45
N LEU A 16 26.37 13.06 -24.49
CA LEU A 16 25.19 12.18 -24.61
C LEU A 16 25.63 10.71 -24.53
N SER A 17 25.21 10.00 -23.49
CA SER A 17 25.41 8.57 -23.36
C SER A 17 24.20 7.81 -23.94
N ILE A 18 24.51 6.88 -24.84
CA ILE A 18 23.61 6.07 -25.66
C ILE A 18 22.79 5.11 -24.81
N SER A 19 21.49 5.04 -25.07
CA SER A 19 20.55 4.08 -24.50
C SER A 19 20.90 2.66 -24.96
N ASN A 20 21.09 1.75 -24.00
CA ASN A 20 21.23 0.32 -24.28
C ASN A 20 19.85 -0.33 -24.14
N SER A 21 19.23 -0.71 -25.26
CA SER A 21 18.04 -1.56 -25.29
C SER A 21 18.42 -2.97 -24.82
N GLN A 22 17.85 -3.41 -23.72
CA GLN A 22 17.80 -4.81 -23.34
C GLN A 22 16.32 -5.22 -23.29
N ASP A 23 15.92 -5.95 -24.33
CA ASP A 23 14.67 -6.71 -24.36
C ASP A 23 14.75 -7.81 -23.29
N GLY A 24 13.89 -7.69 -22.28
CA GLY A 24 13.66 -8.68 -21.24
C GLY A 24 12.29 -8.40 -20.65
N GLU A 25 11.39 -9.38 -20.75
CA GLU A 25 9.97 -9.30 -20.38
C GLU A 25 9.75 -8.71 -18.98
N GLN A 26 9.31 -7.46 -18.92
CA GLN A 26 8.79 -6.82 -17.71
C GLN A 26 7.29 -7.04 -17.62
N SER A 27 6.85 -8.04 -16.85
CA SER A 27 5.50 -8.07 -16.30
C SER A 27 5.43 -7.06 -15.15
N GLU A 28 5.23 -5.79 -15.48
CA GLU A 28 5.00 -4.70 -14.52
C GLU A 28 3.51 -4.62 -14.15
N SER A 29 3.19 -5.15 -12.98
CA SER A 29 2.20 -4.54 -12.09
C SER A 29 2.79 -4.45 -10.68
N SER A 30 4.02 -3.99 -10.58
CA SER A 30 4.58 -3.59 -9.30
C SER A 30 4.15 -2.14 -9.06
N ASN A 31 2.98 -1.97 -8.43
CA ASN A 31 2.76 -0.76 -7.63
C ASN A 31 4.02 -0.55 -6.76
N PRO A 32 4.55 0.69 -6.62
CA PRO A 32 5.67 0.92 -5.75
C PRO A 32 5.20 0.67 -4.32
N ILE A 33 5.35 -0.56 -3.84
CA ILE A 33 5.15 -0.89 -2.44
C ILE A 33 6.31 -0.21 -1.74
N ASN A 34 6.04 0.98 -1.22
CA ASN A 34 6.82 1.55 -0.13
C ASN A 34 6.97 0.42 0.89
N GLN A 35 8.17 -0.13 1.04
CA GLN A 35 8.40 -1.26 1.93
C GLN A 35 8.21 -0.78 3.38
N LEU A 36 6.97 -0.88 3.86
CA LEU A 36 6.63 -0.52 5.24
C LEU A 36 7.42 -1.42 6.19
N THR A 37 8.01 -0.79 7.20
CA THR A 37 8.63 -1.48 8.33
C THR A 37 7.59 -2.29 9.10
N LEU A 38 8.06 -3.27 9.87
CA LEU A 38 7.18 -4.07 10.74
C LEU A 38 6.33 -3.19 11.67
N GLU A 39 6.93 -2.14 12.23
CA GLU A 39 6.24 -1.24 13.14
C GLU A 39 5.17 -0.41 12.42
N GLU A 40 5.45 0.11 11.22
CA GLU A 40 4.44 0.83 10.44
C GLU A 40 3.27 -0.07 10.05
N LYS A 41 3.54 -1.31 9.64
CA LYS A 41 2.48 -2.31 9.38
C LYS A 41 1.67 -2.57 10.64
N TYR A 42 2.32 -2.75 11.78
CA TYR A 42 1.65 -2.98 13.06
C TYR A 42 0.73 -1.82 13.42
N GLN A 43 1.21 -0.57 13.33
CA GLN A 43 0.40 0.61 13.65
C GLN A 43 -0.82 0.75 12.73
N ILE A 44 -0.65 0.50 11.43
CA ILE A 44 -1.77 0.54 10.47
C ILE A 44 -2.82 -0.52 10.84
N VAL A 45 -2.41 -1.77 11.02
CA VAL A 45 -3.33 -2.89 11.31
C VAL A 45 -3.99 -2.71 12.69
N ARG A 46 -3.24 -2.31 13.71
CA ARG A 46 -3.75 -2.04 15.06
C ARG A 46 -4.78 -0.91 15.07
N SER A 47 -4.67 0.08 14.18
CA SER A 47 -5.63 1.19 14.06
C SER A 47 -7.00 0.81 13.48
N VAL A 48 -7.17 -0.43 12.99
CA VAL A 48 -8.43 -0.90 12.41
C VAL A 48 -9.41 -1.37 13.48
N GLY A 49 -8.91 -2.03 14.53
CA GLY A 49 -9.71 -2.55 15.63
C GLY A 49 -9.68 -1.63 16.84
N GLU A 50 -10.82 -1.49 17.53
CA GLU A 50 -10.87 -0.88 18.85
C GLU A 50 -10.08 -1.73 19.86
N GLU A 51 -10.33 -3.04 19.84
CA GLU A 51 -9.67 -4.06 20.64
C GLU A 51 -8.73 -4.93 19.77
N CYS A 52 -7.64 -5.41 20.37
CA CYS A 52 -6.69 -6.35 19.77
C CYS A 52 -6.33 -7.45 20.76
N ILE A 53 -6.59 -8.71 20.41
CA ILE A 53 -6.28 -9.89 21.23
C ILE A 53 -5.39 -10.82 20.40
N GLN A 54 -4.10 -10.99 20.70
CA GLN A 54 -3.22 -10.18 21.57
C GLN A 54 -2.22 -9.35 20.75
N GLU A 55 -1.76 -8.23 21.28
CA GLU A 55 -0.85 -7.32 20.55
C GLU A 55 0.48 -7.99 20.15
N ASP A 56 1.05 -8.81 21.03
CA ASP A 56 2.29 -9.53 20.75
C ASP A 56 2.10 -10.60 19.68
N GLU A 57 0.95 -11.27 19.65
CA GLU A 57 0.60 -12.24 18.62
C GLU A 57 0.43 -11.55 17.26
N LEU A 58 -0.18 -10.37 17.23
CA LEU A 58 -0.29 -9.57 16.02
C LEU A 58 1.09 -9.17 15.48
N ARG A 59 2.00 -8.68 16.35
CA ARG A 59 3.39 -8.37 15.93
C ARG A 59 4.10 -9.59 15.36
N ASN A 60 4.02 -10.72 16.07
CA ASN A 60 4.59 -11.99 15.62
C ASN A 60 4.02 -12.46 14.27
N LEU A 61 2.71 -12.28 14.05
CA LEU A 61 2.06 -12.63 12.80
C LEU A 61 2.58 -11.78 11.63
N LEU A 62 2.68 -10.47 11.83
CA LEU A 62 3.15 -9.53 10.80
C LEU A 62 4.63 -9.72 10.46
N GLU A 63 5.44 -10.17 11.42
CA GLU A 63 6.85 -10.49 11.20
C GLU A 63 7.02 -11.79 10.40
N LYS A 64 6.29 -12.84 10.79
CA LYS A 64 6.53 -14.21 10.30
C LYS A 64 5.75 -14.57 9.04
N LYS A 65 4.64 -13.90 8.78
CA LYS A 65 3.76 -14.19 7.65
C LYS A 65 3.80 -13.05 6.63
N PRO A 66 4.40 -13.25 5.45
CA PRO A 66 4.53 -12.20 4.43
C PRO A 66 3.19 -11.62 3.95
N GLU A 67 2.15 -12.46 3.85
CA GLU A 67 0.79 -12.06 3.44
C GLU A 67 -0.24 -12.62 4.45
N PRO A 68 -0.45 -11.94 5.60
CA PRO A 68 -1.48 -12.32 6.58
C PRO A 68 -2.87 -12.27 5.95
N VAL A 69 -3.75 -13.19 6.34
CA VAL A 69 -5.12 -13.24 5.82
C VAL A 69 -6.07 -12.66 6.87
N CYS A 70 -6.78 -11.61 6.51
CA CYS A 70 -7.89 -11.05 7.29
C CYS A 70 -9.20 -11.52 6.67
N TYR A 71 -10.25 -11.64 7.47
CA TYR A 71 -11.58 -11.91 6.96
C TYR A 71 -12.63 -11.08 7.69
N ASP A 72 -13.72 -10.78 6.98
CA ASP A 72 -14.92 -10.23 7.59
C ASP A 72 -16.16 -10.80 6.90
N GLY A 73 -17.21 -11.05 7.68
CA GLY A 73 -18.45 -11.66 7.24
C GLY A 73 -19.55 -10.63 7.07
N PHE A 74 -20.40 -10.84 6.06
CA PHE A 74 -21.62 -10.08 5.88
C PHE A 74 -22.77 -11.01 5.48
N GLU A 75 -23.88 -10.92 6.20
CA GLU A 75 -25.16 -11.57 5.89
C GLU A 75 -25.99 -10.66 4.99
N PRO A 76 -26.34 -11.09 3.75
CA PRO A 76 -27.19 -10.32 2.85
C PRO A 76 -28.65 -10.19 3.34
N SER A 77 -28.88 -9.32 4.31
CA SER A 77 -30.16 -9.15 5.02
C SER A 77 -31.04 -7.99 4.52
N GLY A 78 -30.66 -7.35 3.41
CA GLY A 78 -31.40 -6.25 2.81
C GLY A 78 -30.51 -5.12 2.30
N ARG A 79 -30.89 -3.86 2.56
CA ARG A 79 -30.11 -2.68 2.13
C ARG A 79 -28.84 -2.56 2.97
N MET A 80 -27.69 -2.46 2.31
CA MET A 80 -26.40 -2.29 2.98
C MET A 80 -26.34 -0.96 3.75
N HIS A 81 -25.94 -1.01 5.02
CA HIS A 81 -25.70 0.18 5.83
C HIS A 81 -24.36 0.84 5.50
N ILE A 82 -24.23 2.14 5.78
CA ILE A 82 -23.00 2.90 5.50
C ILE A 82 -21.74 2.32 6.16
N ALA A 83 -21.89 1.71 7.35
CA ALA A 83 -20.79 1.05 8.05
C ALA A 83 -20.30 -0.21 7.31
N GLN A 84 -21.21 -0.97 6.71
CA GLN A 84 -20.90 -2.20 5.96
C GLN A 84 -20.25 -1.89 4.59
N GLY A 85 -20.55 -0.72 4.00
CA GLY A 85 -19.92 -0.26 2.78
C GLY A 85 -18.66 0.56 3.04
N VAL A 86 -18.83 1.82 3.46
CA VAL A 86 -17.76 2.82 3.50
C VAL A 86 -16.76 2.56 4.63
N MET A 87 -17.23 2.37 5.87
CA MET A 87 -16.30 2.09 6.97
C MET A 87 -15.54 0.79 6.72
N LYS A 88 -16.23 -0.24 6.20
CA LYS A 88 -15.59 -1.49 5.81
C LYS A 88 -14.51 -1.27 4.77
N ALA A 89 -14.79 -0.55 3.69
CA ALA A 89 -13.80 -0.25 2.66
C ALA A 89 -12.57 0.48 3.22
N ILE A 90 -12.75 1.43 4.14
CA ILE A 90 -11.63 2.12 4.82
C ILE A 90 -10.76 1.12 5.60
N SER A 91 -11.37 0.25 6.39
CA SER A 91 -10.66 -0.79 7.14
C SER A 91 -9.93 -1.76 6.20
N VAL A 92 -10.59 -2.22 5.14
CA VAL A 92 -9.99 -3.11 4.13
C VAL A 92 -8.79 -2.45 3.47
N ASN A 93 -8.91 -1.19 3.06
CA ASN A 93 -7.82 -0.46 2.42
C ASN A 93 -6.59 -0.36 3.32
N LYS A 94 -6.76 -0.06 4.61
CA LYS A 94 -5.68 -0.07 5.61
C LYS A 94 -5.00 -1.43 5.71
N LEU A 95 -5.79 -2.50 5.80
CA LEU A 95 -5.25 -3.87 5.89
C LEU A 95 -4.47 -4.24 4.62
N THR A 96 -5.02 -3.93 3.44
CA THR A 96 -4.34 -4.19 2.16
C THR A 96 -3.08 -3.36 1.98
N SER A 97 -3.07 -2.10 2.45
CA SER A 97 -1.87 -1.25 2.38
C SER A 97 -0.75 -1.75 3.31
N ALA A 98 -1.10 -2.44 4.39
CA ALA A 98 -0.16 -3.09 5.29
C ALA A 98 0.33 -4.46 4.77
N GLY A 99 -0.14 -4.91 3.60
CA GLY A 99 0.24 -6.18 2.98
C GLY A 99 -0.62 -7.38 3.41
N CYS A 100 -1.81 -7.15 3.98
CA CYS A 100 -2.74 -8.23 4.28
C CYS A 100 -3.63 -8.57 3.08
N LYS A 101 -3.93 -9.85 2.92
CA LYS A 101 -4.97 -10.35 2.01
C LYS A 101 -6.30 -10.38 2.74
N VAL A 102 -7.30 -9.65 2.23
CA VAL A 102 -8.62 -9.59 2.85
C VAL A 102 -9.60 -10.49 2.10
N LYS A 103 -10.35 -11.32 2.85
CA LYS A 103 -11.47 -12.12 2.35
C LYS A 103 -12.78 -11.57 2.89
N ILE A 104 -13.71 -11.20 2.01
CA ILE A 104 -15.08 -10.88 2.41
C ILE A 104 -15.91 -12.15 2.25
N TRP A 105 -16.43 -12.65 3.38
CA TRP A 105 -17.29 -13.82 3.41
C TRP A 105 -18.74 -13.40 3.27
N ILE A 106 -19.37 -13.81 2.17
CA ILE A 106 -20.80 -13.61 1.95
C ILE A 106 -21.51 -14.78 2.63
N ALA A 107 -22.14 -14.51 3.77
CA ALA A 107 -22.81 -15.52 4.59
C ALA A 107 -24.26 -15.74 4.13
N ASP A 108 -24.44 -16.14 2.87
CA ASP A 108 -25.74 -16.37 2.23
C ASP A 108 -26.53 -17.49 2.91
N TRP A 109 -25.86 -18.55 3.35
CA TRP A 109 -26.49 -19.66 4.06
C TRP A 109 -27.03 -19.25 5.44
N PHE A 110 -26.43 -18.25 6.08
CA PHE A 110 -26.78 -17.82 7.44
C PHE A 110 -27.79 -16.67 7.48
N ALA A 111 -28.13 -16.11 6.31
CA ALA A 111 -28.95 -14.91 6.16
C ALA A 111 -30.47 -15.15 6.29
#